data_AF-A0A929K2M8-F1
#
_entry.id   AF-A0A929K2M8-F1
#
_cell.length_a   1.000
_cell.length_b   1.000
_cell.length_c   1.000
_cell.angle_alpha   90.00
_cell.angle_beta   90.00
_cell.angle_gamma   90.00
#
_symmetry.space_group_name_H-M   'P 1'
#
loop_
_entity.id
_entity.type
_entity.pdbx_description
1 polymer ?
#
loop_
_entity_poly.entity_id
_entity_poly.type
_entity_poly.pdbx_seq_one_letter_code
_entity_poly.pdbx_strand_id
1 'polypeptide(L)'
;KREQGFSVGEYLHIITLNRALYPRSKRSIRRWYERTILPFILRIPPEKLTSQAFWEHMEYLSEEAIEQIEKELSYRIIELYDLNTKCLFYDITNFYTFIQEHEGNELPKMGKSKAKRFDLNQINLALLVTKDGGIPHMHQT
;
A
#
# COMPACT_ATOMS: atom_id res chain seq x y z
N LYS A 1 6.19 -29.64 9.06
CA LYS A 1 5.86 -28.70 7.97
C LYS A 1 4.56 -28.01 8.35
N ARG A 2 4.60 -26.78 8.90
CA ARG A 2 3.37 -26.02 9.16
C ARG A 2 2.72 -25.76 7.79
N GLU A 3 1.44 -26.04 7.64
CA GLU A 3 0.67 -25.63 6.47
C GLU A 3 0.91 -24.13 6.27
N GLN A 4 1.63 -23.78 5.21
CA GLN A 4 1.81 -22.38 4.85
C GLN A 4 0.41 -21.83 4.61
N GLY A 5 0.06 -20.79 5.36
CA GLY A 5 -1.15 -20.02 5.09
C GLY A 5 -1.10 -19.40 3.69
N PHE A 6 -2.12 -18.62 3.35
CA PHE A 6 -2.18 -17.88 2.10
C PHE A 6 -0.94 -17.00 1.90
N SER A 7 -0.54 -16.83 0.66
CA SER A 7 0.65 -16.08 0.27
C SER A 7 0.52 -14.59 0.60
N VAL A 8 1.65 -13.91 0.80
CA VAL A 8 1.70 -12.44 0.96
C VAL A 8 0.97 -11.74 -0.20
N GLY A 9 1.09 -12.27 -1.42
CA GLY A 9 0.41 -11.76 -2.61
C GLY A 9 -1.12 -11.83 -2.52
N GLU A 10 -1.68 -12.91 -1.96
CA GLU A 10 -3.13 -13.03 -1.76
C GLU A 10 -3.65 -12.02 -0.73
N TYR A 11 -2.92 -11.82 0.39
CA TYR A 11 -3.27 -10.79 1.37
C TYR A 11 -3.16 -9.38 0.78
N LEU A 12 -2.12 -9.11 0.00
CA LEU A 12 -1.96 -7.84 -0.70
C LEU A 12 -3.10 -7.60 -1.68
N HIS A 13 -3.46 -8.60 -2.48
CA HIS A 13 -4.55 -8.49 -3.45
C HIS A 13 -5.87 -8.14 -2.74
N ILE A 14 -6.18 -8.79 -1.61
CA ILE A 14 -7.37 -8.47 -0.82
C ILE A 14 -7.31 -7.05 -0.27
N ILE A 15 -6.16 -6.59 0.24
CA ILE A 15 -6.00 -5.21 0.73
C ILE A 15 -6.19 -4.20 -0.39
N THR A 16 -5.60 -4.46 -1.57
CA THR A 16 -5.71 -3.60 -2.74
C THR A 16 -7.16 -3.48 -3.20
N LEU A 17 -7.88 -4.59 -3.31
CA LEU A 17 -9.31 -4.59 -3.63
C LEU A 17 -10.13 -3.85 -2.57
N ASN A 18 -9.84 -4.07 -1.29
CA ASN A 18 -10.52 -3.35 -0.21
C ASN A 18 -10.28 -1.83 -0.33
N ARG A 19 -9.03 -1.42 -0.58
CA ARG A 19 -8.65 -0.01 -0.68
C ARG A 19 -9.26 0.66 -1.92
N ALA A 20 -9.41 -0.07 -3.02
CA ALA A 20 -10.02 0.46 -4.25
C ALA A 20 -11.55 0.56 -4.15
N LEU A 21 -12.21 -0.43 -3.54
CA LEU A 21 -13.67 -0.56 -3.60
C LEU A 21 -14.39 -0.07 -2.35
N TYR A 22 -13.85 -0.36 -1.16
CA TYR A 22 -14.51 -0.03 0.11
C TYR A 22 -13.50 0.08 1.26
N PRO A 23 -12.74 1.19 1.34
CA PRO A 23 -11.65 1.34 2.28
C PRO A 23 -12.08 1.09 3.72
N ARG A 24 -11.47 0.09 4.37
CA ARG A 24 -11.72 -0.27 5.76
C ARG A 24 -10.42 -0.47 6.52
N SER A 25 -10.49 -0.40 7.85
CA SER A 25 -9.35 -0.76 8.70
C SER A 25 -9.04 -2.26 8.56
N LYS A 26 -7.77 -2.67 8.79
CA LYS A 26 -7.36 -4.09 8.76
C LYS A 26 -8.29 -4.99 9.60
N ARG A 27 -8.73 -4.50 10.77
CA ARG A 27 -9.70 -5.16 11.65
C ARG A 27 -11.06 -5.42 11.00
N SER A 28 -11.47 -4.53 10.10
CA SER A 28 -12.79 -4.57 9.46
C SER A 28 -12.75 -5.23 8.08
N ILE A 29 -11.56 -5.56 7.53
CA ILE A 29 -11.43 -6.20 6.22
C ILE A 29 -12.15 -7.54 6.19
N ARG A 30 -12.00 -8.39 7.21
CA ARG A 30 -12.73 -9.66 7.30
C ARG A 30 -14.24 -9.49 7.10
N ARG A 31 -14.86 -8.59 7.88
CA ARG A 31 -16.31 -8.34 7.80
C ARG A 31 -16.74 -7.83 6.44
N TRP A 32 -15.90 -7.01 5.80
CA TRP A 32 -16.16 -6.57 4.43
C TRP A 32 -16.06 -7.76 3.47
N TYR A 33 -14.98 -8.55 3.55
CA TYR A 33 -14.69 -9.69 2.70
C TYR A 33 -15.83 -10.73 2.71
N GLU A 34 -16.35 -11.07 3.90
CA GLU A 34 -17.50 -11.98 4.10
C GLU A 34 -18.78 -11.54 3.36
N ARG A 35 -18.92 -10.24 3.08
CA ARG A 35 -20.09 -9.66 2.42
C ARG A 35 -19.90 -9.48 0.91
N THR A 36 -18.84 -10.04 0.35
CA THR A 36 -18.53 -9.98 -1.08
C THR A 36 -18.55 -11.39 -1.70
N ILE A 37 -18.38 -11.47 -3.02
CA ILE A 37 -18.19 -12.74 -3.73
C ILE A 37 -16.76 -13.29 -3.58
N LEU A 38 -15.83 -12.52 -3.00
CA LEU A 38 -14.41 -12.87 -2.93
C LEU A 38 -14.11 -14.18 -2.17
N PRO A 39 -14.80 -14.56 -1.07
CA PRO A 39 -14.59 -15.86 -0.43
C PRO A 39 -14.79 -17.04 -1.40
N PHE A 40 -15.74 -16.91 -2.32
CA PHE A 40 -16.02 -17.94 -3.32
C PHE A 40 -14.96 -17.97 -4.43
N ILE A 41 -14.53 -16.79 -4.91
CA ILE A 41 -13.55 -16.66 -6.00
C ILE A 41 -12.14 -17.06 -5.54
N LEU A 42 -11.68 -16.49 -4.43
CA LEU A 42 -10.32 -16.66 -3.94
C LEU A 42 -10.15 -17.92 -3.09
N ARG A 43 -11.26 -18.53 -2.62
CA ARG A 43 -11.26 -19.74 -1.77
C ARG A 43 -10.46 -19.57 -0.48
N ILE A 44 -10.41 -18.35 0.04
CA ILE A 44 -9.75 -17.99 1.30
C ILE A 44 -10.81 -17.92 2.40
N PRO A 45 -10.72 -18.76 3.46
CA PRO A 45 -11.63 -18.67 4.59
C PRO A 45 -11.51 -17.31 5.28
N PRO A 46 -12.62 -16.58 5.51
CA PRO A 46 -12.58 -15.26 6.14
C PRO A 46 -11.91 -15.23 7.52
N GLU A 47 -11.93 -16.35 8.23
CA GLU A 47 -11.28 -16.53 9.54
C GLU A 47 -9.77 -16.29 9.50
N LYS A 48 -9.16 -16.44 8.33
CA LYS A 48 -7.72 -16.25 8.12
C LYS A 48 -7.35 -14.78 7.96
N LEU A 49 -8.33 -13.93 7.61
CA LEU A 49 -8.15 -12.49 7.40
C LEU A 49 -8.18 -11.71 8.72
N THR A 50 -7.34 -12.11 9.68
CA THR A 50 -7.18 -11.39 10.94
C THR A 50 -6.27 -10.18 10.77
N SER A 51 -6.45 -9.15 11.60
CA SER A 51 -5.51 -8.00 11.63
C SER A 51 -4.06 -8.45 11.81
N GLN A 52 -3.84 -9.46 12.67
CA GLN A 52 -2.52 -9.99 12.97
C GLN A 52 -1.89 -10.65 11.74
N ALA A 53 -2.64 -11.49 11.02
CA ALA A 53 -2.16 -12.09 9.78
C ALA A 53 -1.79 -11.01 8.76
N PHE A 54 -2.59 -9.96 8.61
CA PHE A 54 -2.21 -8.84 7.74
C PHE A 54 -0.90 -8.18 8.18
N TRP A 55 -0.64 -8.02 9.48
CA TRP A 55 0.62 -7.43 9.95
C TRP A 55 1.81 -8.34 9.68
N GLU A 56 1.71 -9.62 10.06
CA GLU A 56 2.75 -10.62 9.81
C GLU A 56 3.08 -10.73 8.32
N HIS A 57 2.08 -10.67 7.44
CA HIS A 57 2.31 -10.71 6.01
C HIS A 57 2.96 -9.44 5.44
N MET A 58 2.81 -8.28 6.08
CA MET A 58 3.48 -7.04 5.66
C MET A 58 4.96 -7.02 6.07
N GLU A 59 5.37 -7.82 7.06
CA GLU A 59 6.80 -7.93 7.43
C GLU A 59 7.67 -8.51 6.31
N TYR A 60 7.06 -9.25 5.37
CA TYR A 60 7.78 -9.74 4.18
C TYR A 60 8.00 -8.69 3.10
N LEU A 61 7.43 -7.50 3.24
CA LEU A 61 7.56 -6.39 2.29
C LEU A 61 8.64 -5.44 2.77
N SER A 62 9.90 -5.88 2.70
CA SER A 62 11.05 -5.01 2.92
C SER A 62 11.11 -3.90 1.86
N GLU A 63 11.90 -2.85 2.12
CA GLU A 63 12.10 -1.77 1.15
C GLU A 63 12.61 -2.30 -0.19
N GLU A 64 13.54 -3.26 -0.18
CA GLU A 64 14.07 -3.88 -1.39
C GLU A 64 13.00 -4.71 -2.12
N ALA A 65 12.14 -5.42 -1.39
CA ALA A 65 11.04 -6.16 -1.98
C ALA A 65 10.03 -5.21 -2.63
N ILE A 66 9.71 -4.09 -1.97
CA ILE A 66 8.83 -3.05 -2.51
C ILE A 66 9.44 -2.47 -3.79
N GLU A 67 10.72 -2.07 -3.78
CA GLU A 67 11.39 -1.51 -4.97
C GLU A 67 11.36 -2.48 -6.16
N GLN A 68 11.61 -3.78 -5.91
CA GLN A 68 11.53 -4.81 -6.95
C GLN A 68 10.11 -4.96 -7.51
N ILE A 69 9.10 -5.01 -6.63
CA ILE A 69 7.68 -5.09 -7.03
C ILE A 69 7.28 -3.87 -7.84
N GLU A 70 7.67 -2.66 -7.41
CA GLU A 70 7.38 -1.42 -8.14
C GLU A 70 7.99 -1.42 -9.53
N LYS A 71 9.27 -1.83 -9.64
CA LYS A 71 9.97 -1.90 -10.91
C LYS A 71 9.28 -2.88 -11.87
N GLU A 72 8.96 -4.09 -11.41
CA GLU A 72 8.27 -5.09 -12.24
C GLU A 72 6.87 -4.62 -12.65
N LEU A 73 6.10 -4.08 -11.70
CA LEU A 73 4.77 -3.54 -11.96
C LEU A 73 4.82 -2.40 -12.97
N SER A 74 5.77 -1.48 -12.81
CA SER A 74 6.00 -0.34 -13.69
C SER A 74 6.29 -0.78 -15.13
N TYR A 75 7.20 -1.74 -15.34
CA TYR A 75 7.44 -2.27 -16.69
C TYR A 75 6.19 -2.92 -17.28
N ARG A 76 5.47 -3.70 -16.49
CA ARG A 76 4.29 -4.43 -16.95
C ARG A 76 3.14 -3.49 -17.32
N ILE A 77 2.91 -2.42 -16.57
CA ILE A 77 1.87 -1.43 -16.94
C ILE A 77 2.27 -0.62 -18.18
N ILE A 78 3.56 -0.33 -18.37
CA ILE A 78 4.04 0.33 -19.59
C ILE A 78 3.77 -0.54 -20.80
N GLU A 79 4.12 -1.83 -20.72
CA GLU A 79 3.92 -2.79 -21.82
C GLU A 79 2.43 -3.02 -22.12
N LEU A 80 1.61 -3.22 -21.08
CA LEU A 80 0.19 -3.56 -21.26
C LEU A 80 -0.66 -2.39 -21.77
N TYR A 81 -0.31 -1.16 -21.40
CA TYR A 81 -1.13 0.02 -21.67
C TYR A 81 -0.44 1.05 -22.58
N ASP A 82 0.72 0.72 -23.15
CA ASP A 82 1.54 1.61 -23.99
C ASP A 82 1.73 3.01 -23.37
N LEU A 83 2.10 3.02 -22.08
CA LEU A 83 2.19 4.28 -21.33
C LEU A 83 3.32 5.16 -21.88
N ASN A 84 3.00 6.43 -22.14
CA ASN A 84 3.99 7.39 -22.60
C ASN A 84 4.90 7.84 -21.45
N THR A 85 6.10 7.29 -21.40
CA THR A 85 7.13 7.60 -20.40
C THR A 85 8.17 8.62 -20.86
N LYS A 86 7.98 9.27 -22.03
CA LYS A 86 8.91 10.30 -22.54
C LYS A 86 8.99 11.53 -21.63
N CYS A 87 7.94 11.77 -20.84
CA CYS A 87 7.89 12.84 -19.86
C CYS A 87 7.15 12.33 -18.63
N LEU A 88 7.84 12.33 -17.50
CA LEU A 88 7.29 11.96 -16.20
C LEU A 88 7.24 13.21 -15.32
N PHE A 89 6.22 13.28 -14.49
CA PHE A 89 6.10 14.30 -13.46
C PHE A 89 6.58 13.74 -12.13
N TYR A 90 7.39 14.55 -11.44
CA TYR A 90 7.90 14.26 -10.12
C TYR A 90 7.43 15.37 -9.19
N ASP A 91 6.72 15.01 -8.14
CA ASP A 91 6.30 15.93 -7.09
C ASP A 91 6.51 15.31 -5.72
N ILE A 92 6.92 16.15 -4.76
CA ILE A 92 7.09 15.77 -3.36
C ILE A 92 5.97 16.41 -2.58
N THR A 93 5.08 15.59 -2.04
CA THR A 93 4.00 16.01 -1.17
C THR A 93 4.25 15.55 0.26
N ASN A 94 3.51 16.13 1.20
CA ASN A 94 3.53 15.67 2.59
C ASN A 94 2.13 15.61 3.16
N PHE A 95 1.93 14.68 4.09
CA PHE A 95 0.70 14.56 4.85
C PHE A 95 1.02 14.36 6.33
N TYR A 96 0.19 14.92 7.20
CA TYR A 96 0.30 14.70 8.63
C TYR A 96 -0.33 13.35 9.01
N THR A 97 0.14 12.78 10.11
CA THR A 97 -0.33 11.50 10.65
C THR A 97 -0.64 11.67 12.14
N PHE A 98 -1.41 10.74 12.69
CA PHE A 98 -1.64 10.64 14.13
C PHE A 98 -0.64 9.67 14.81
N ILE A 99 0.42 9.27 14.10
CA ILE A 99 1.42 8.33 14.60
C ILE A 99 2.39 9.12 15.48
N GLN A 100 2.51 8.69 16.73
CA GLN A 100 3.44 9.25 17.70
C GLN A 100 4.82 8.60 17.60
N GLU A 101 5.84 9.29 18.12
CA GLU A 101 7.19 8.75 18.25
C GLU A 101 7.19 7.51 19.15
N HIS A 102 7.86 6.46 18.71
CA HIS A 102 8.12 5.24 19.46
C HIS A 102 9.36 4.56 18.90
N GLU A 103 9.93 3.62 19.66
CA GLU A 103 11.13 2.89 19.26
C GLU A 103 10.89 2.16 17.92
N GLY A 104 11.83 2.33 16.97
CA GLY A 104 11.75 1.76 15.63
C GLY A 104 10.93 2.54 14.60
N ASN A 105 10.32 3.67 14.98
CA ASN A 105 9.53 4.48 14.07
C ASN A 105 10.34 5.66 13.50
N GLU A 106 10.90 5.49 12.31
CA GLU A 106 11.78 6.49 11.69
C GLU A 106 11.08 7.38 10.65
N LEU A 107 9.92 6.96 10.12
CA LEU A 107 9.25 7.64 9.01
C LEU A 107 8.52 8.93 9.42
N PRO A 108 7.56 8.93 10.36
CA PRO A 108 6.80 10.12 10.72
C PRO A 108 7.64 11.05 11.61
N LYS A 109 7.89 12.29 11.16
CA LYS A 109 8.68 13.30 11.91
C LYS A 109 7.96 14.63 12.03
N MET A 110 8.26 15.39 13.08
CA MET A 110 7.76 16.75 13.22
C MET A 110 8.23 17.66 12.08
N GLY A 111 7.35 18.52 11.58
CA GLY A 111 7.62 19.35 10.41
C GLY A 111 6.69 20.54 10.25
N LYS A 112 6.98 21.38 9.25
CA LYS A 112 6.14 22.54 8.91
C LYS A 112 4.97 22.10 8.03
N SER A 113 3.87 21.72 8.69
CA SER A 113 2.66 21.30 8.00
C SER A 113 1.98 22.44 7.24
N LYS A 114 1.77 22.24 5.92
CA LYS A 114 0.97 23.13 5.08
C LYS A 114 -0.50 23.22 5.56
N ALA A 115 -0.98 22.20 6.26
CA ALA A 115 -2.30 22.17 6.89
C ALA A 115 -2.34 22.85 8.29
N LYS A 116 -1.26 23.56 8.68
CA LYS A 116 -1.10 24.22 10.00
C LYS A 116 -1.21 23.27 11.21
N ARG A 117 -1.02 21.96 10.99
CA ARG A 117 -0.94 20.94 12.04
C ARG A 117 0.50 20.75 12.50
N PHE A 118 1.02 21.75 13.20
CA PHE A 118 2.38 21.73 13.77
C PHE A 118 2.50 20.82 14.99
N ASP A 119 1.36 20.31 15.48
CA ASP A 119 1.22 19.37 16.59
C ASP A 119 1.36 17.90 16.15
N LEU A 120 1.40 17.63 14.85
CA LEU A 120 1.39 16.28 14.30
C LEU A 120 2.64 15.98 13.46
N ASN A 121 3.11 14.74 13.56
CA ASN A 121 4.15 14.19 12.71
C ASN A 121 3.70 14.10 11.26
N GLN A 122 4.64 14.25 10.33
CA GLN A 122 4.41 14.23 8.90
C GLN A 122 5.27 13.16 8.22
N ILE A 123 4.79 12.66 7.09
CA ILE A 123 5.54 11.81 6.16
C ILE A 123 5.62 12.56 4.83
N ASN A 124 6.80 12.60 4.23
CA ASN A 124 6.98 13.05 2.86
C ASN A 124 6.75 11.88 1.92
N LEU A 125 6.17 12.16 0.76
CA LEU A 125 5.95 11.18 -0.29
C LEU A 125 6.32 11.83 -1.62
N ALA A 126 7.36 11.30 -2.24
CA ALA A 126 7.70 11.60 -3.61
C ALA A 126 7.01 10.60 -4.54
N LEU A 127 6.38 11.08 -5.60
CA LEU A 127 5.75 10.23 -6.62
C LEU A 127 6.30 10.59 -7.99
N LEU A 128 6.64 9.56 -8.77
CA LEU A 128 6.96 9.67 -10.18
C LEU A 128 5.77 9.14 -10.98
N VAL A 129 5.14 9.99 -11.78
CA VAL A 129 3.89 9.66 -12.48
C VAL A 129 3.97 10.00 -13.97
N THR A 130 3.16 9.33 -14.79
CA THR A 130 3.00 9.71 -16.21
C THR A 130 2.38 11.10 -16.33
N LYS A 131 2.84 11.87 -17.33
CA LYS A 131 2.18 13.14 -17.68
C LYS A 131 0.72 12.95 -18.09
N ASP A 132 0.44 11.88 -18.82
CA ASP A 132 -0.89 11.55 -19.31
C ASP A 132 -1.53 10.49 -18.39
N GLY A 133 -2.68 10.82 -17.81
CA GLY A 133 -3.40 9.94 -16.88
C GLY A 133 -2.88 9.89 -15.44
N GLY A 134 -1.69 10.42 -15.14
CA GLY A 134 -1.16 10.50 -13.77
C GLY A 134 -0.90 9.13 -13.14
N ILE A 135 -0.51 8.14 -13.94
CA ILE A 135 -0.27 6.77 -13.49
C ILE A 135 1.06 6.71 -12.73
N PRO A 136 1.08 6.23 -11.46
CA PRO A 136 2.30 6.14 -10.68
C PRO A 136 3.21 5.01 -11.15
N HIS A 137 4.52 5.29 -11.25
CA HIS A 137 5.56 4.34 -11.59
C HIS A 137 6.45 3.97 -10.40
N MET A 138 6.79 4.93 -9.55
CA MET A 138 7.68 4.73 -8.40
C MET A 138 7.30 5.71 -7.29
N HIS A 139 7.59 5.33 -6.04
CA HIS A 139 7.49 6.23 -4.90
C HIS A 139 8.76 6.23 -4.05
N GLN A 140 8.88 7.25 -3.20
CA GLN A 140 9.86 7.30 -2.13
C GLN A 140 9.27 8.05 -0.94
N THR A 141 9.56 7.61 0.28
CA THR A 141 9.11 8.24 1.54
C THR A 141 10.27 8.73 2.38
#